data_AF-A0A8T3WQ89-F1
#
_entry.id   AF-A0A8T3WQ89-F1
#
_cell.length_a   1.000
_cell.length_b   1.000
_cell.length_c   1.000
_cell.angle_alpha   90.00
_cell.angle_beta   90.00
_cell.angle_gamma   90.00
#
_symmetry.space_group_name_H-M   'P 1'
#
loop_
_entity.id
_entity.type
_entity.pdbx_description
1 polymer ?
#
loop_
_entity_poly.entity_id
_entity_poly.type
_entity_poly.pdbx_seq_one_letter_code
_entity_poly.pdbx_strand_id
1 'polypeptide(L)'
;MARIHGLVYVALCTKSKARTLELSWKGELLKQQARENLESEKGKDLRKRRGNEIESVFGDGKLNKSKDRYLLRGLSKVNIEAGLYYISHNLRKIQTFINQKMQTPN
;
A
#
# COMPACT_ATOMS: atom_id res chain seq x y z
N MET A 1 -10.70 26.33 -0.99
CA MET A 1 -10.33 25.68 -2.28
C MET A 1 -10.05 26.78 -3.27
N ALA A 2 -8.96 26.68 -4.03
CA ALA A 2 -8.66 27.64 -5.08
C ALA A 2 -9.13 27.08 -6.42
N ARG A 3 -10.00 27.82 -7.12
CA ARG A 3 -10.35 27.55 -8.50
C ARG A 3 -9.30 28.19 -9.39
N ILE A 4 -8.48 27.38 -10.04
CA ILE A 4 -7.65 27.85 -11.14
C ILE A 4 -8.51 27.71 -12.40
N HIS A 5 -9.02 28.85 -12.86
CA HIS A 5 -9.62 28.93 -14.19
C HIS A 5 -8.50 28.85 -15.22
N GLY A 6 -8.46 27.73 -15.97
CA GLY A 6 -7.71 27.62 -17.21
C GLY A 6 -6.19 27.61 -17.04
N LEU A 7 -5.60 26.41 -17.14
CA LEU A 7 -4.25 26.32 -17.69
C LEU A 7 -4.30 26.95 -19.09
N VAL A 8 -3.64 28.10 -19.26
CA VAL A 8 -3.62 28.95 -20.45
C VAL A 8 -3.32 28.17 -21.75
N TYR A 9 -2.66 27.02 -21.64
CA TYR A 9 -2.33 26.14 -22.77
C TYR A 9 -3.50 25.34 -23.36
N VAL A 10 -4.57 25.04 -22.61
CA VAL A 10 -5.67 24.19 -23.11
C VAL A 10 -6.56 24.94 -24.11
N ALA A 11 -6.66 26.27 -23.95
CA ALA A 11 -7.44 27.13 -24.84
C ALA A 11 -6.88 27.18 -26.28
N LEU A 12 -5.57 26.92 -26.46
CA LEU A 12 -4.92 26.92 -27.77
C LEU A 12 -5.13 25.61 -28.55
N CYS A 13 -5.51 24.51 -27.88
CA CYS A 13 -5.42 23.16 -28.45
C CYS A 13 -6.78 22.46 -28.62
N THR A 14 -7.85 22.89 -27.94
CA THR A 14 -9.16 22.21 -28.01
C THR A 14 -10.35 23.17 -28.13
N LYS A 15 -11.32 22.82 -28.98
CA LYS A 15 -12.57 23.58 -29.21
C LYS A 15 -13.63 23.41 -28.10
N SER A 16 -13.38 22.54 -27.12
CA SER A 16 -14.28 22.27 -26.00
C SER A 16 -14.11 23.27 -24.86
N LYS A 17 -15.14 23.46 -24.02
CA LYS A 17 -15.03 24.26 -22.79
C LYS A 17 -13.85 23.77 -21.95
N ALA A 18 -12.98 24.71 -21.54
CA ALA A 18 -11.83 24.40 -20.70
C ALA A 18 -12.29 23.75 -19.38
N ARG A 19 -11.64 22.65 -18.97
CA ARG A 19 -11.91 22.01 -17.68
C ARG A 19 -11.45 22.94 -16.55
N THR A 20 -12.29 23.15 -15.55
CA THR A 20 -11.92 23.90 -14.34
C THR A 20 -11.14 22.99 -13.40
N LEU A 21 -9.98 23.45 -12.93
CA LEU A 21 -9.15 22.73 -11.96
C LEU A 21 -9.39 23.34 -10.57
N GLU A 22 -9.89 22.52 -9.65
CA GLU A 22 -10.06 22.89 -8.25
C GLU A 22 -8.90 22.31 -7.44
N LEU A 23 -8.10 23.20 -6.82
CA LEU A 23 -7.02 22.80 -5.92
C LEU A 23 -7.47 22.92 -4.46
N SER A 24 -7.25 21.84 -3.72
CA SER A 24 -7.29 21.85 -2.26
C SER A 24 -5.88 22.10 -1.74
N TRP A 25 -5.62 23.28 -1.18
CA TRP A 25 -4.31 23.61 -0.59
C TRP A 25 -3.90 22.62 0.50
N LYS A 26 -4.85 22.21 1.35
CA LYS A 26 -4.63 21.16 2.35
C LYS A 26 -4.25 19.83 1.70
N GLY A 27 -4.95 19.46 0.62
CA GLY A 27 -4.64 18.25 -0.14
C GLY A 27 -3.24 18.28 -0.75
N GLU A 28 -2.83 19.43 -1.28
CA GLU A 28 -1.51 19.60 -1.88
C GLU A 28 -0.40 19.53 -0.83
N LEU A 29 -0.59 20.18 0.32
CA LEU A 29 0.33 20.07 1.45
C LEU A 29 0.49 18.61 1.92
N LEU A 30 -0.60 17.86 2.03
CA LEU A 30 -0.55 16.45 2.44
C LEU A 30 0.17 15.57 1.41
N LYS A 31 0.01 15.83 0.12
CA LYS A 31 0.76 15.12 -0.94
C LYS A 31 2.24 15.44 -0.86
N GLN A 32 2.59 16.70 -0.63
CA GLN A 32 3.98 17.11 -0.47
C GLN A 32 4.62 16.42 0.74
N GLN A 33 3.96 16.44 1.90
CA GLN A 33 4.44 15.73 3.10
C GLN A 33 4.62 14.23 2.84
N ALA A 34 3.67 13.60 2.13
CA ALA A 34 3.77 12.19 1.77
C ALA A 34 4.96 11.93 0.84
N ARG A 35 5.22 12.81 -0.13
CA ARG A 35 6.38 12.72 -1.03
C ARG A 35 7.68 12.82 -0.25
N GLU A 36 7.82 13.84 0.59
CA GLU A 36 9.01 14.05 1.43
C GLU A 36 9.28 12.83 2.33
N ASN A 37 8.24 12.27 2.96
CA ASN A 37 8.36 11.07 3.77
C ASN A 37 8.82 9.86 2.96
N LEU A 38 8.27 9.65 1.75
CA LEU A 38 8.60 8.52 0.88
C LEU A 38 9.98 8.64 0.24
N GLU A 39 10.43 9.86 -0.05
CA GLU A 39 11.72 10.16 -0.69
C GLU A 39 12.87 10.29 0.31
N SER A 40 12.59 10.44 1.61
CA SER A 40 13.59 10.33 2.67
C SER A 40 14.31 8.98 2.63
N GLU A 41 15.56 8.91 3.09
CA GLU A 41 16.32 7.65 3.16
C GLU A 41 15.59 6.57 3.95
N LYS A 42 14.99 6.95 5.09
CA LYS A 42 14.13 6.05 5.88
C LYS A 42 12.92 5.55 5.07
N GLY A 43 12.29 6.43 4.29
CA GLY A 43 11.16 6.08 3.41
C GLY A 43 11.56 5.08 2.33
N LYS A 44 12.71 5.29 1.68
CA LYS A 44 13.28 4.37 0.69
C LYS A 44 13.57 3.01 1.28
N ASP A 45 14.17 2.95 2.47
CA ASP A 45 14.48 1.69 3.15
C ASP A 45 13.22 0.91 3.54
N LEU A 46 12.22 1.60 4.10
CA LEU A 46 10.92 0.99 4.41
C LEU A 46 10.23 0.46 3.14
N ARG A 47 10.32 1.20 2.03
CA ARG A 47 9.75 0.76 0.75
C ARG A 47 10.42 -0.49 0.20
N LYS A 48 11.75 -0.60 0.30
CA LYS A 48 12.49 -1.81 -0.07
C LYS A 48 12.07 -3.01 0.80
N ARG A 49 11.97 -2.82 2.12
CA ARG A 49 11.55 -3.88 3.05
C ARG A 49 10.12 -4.35 2.79
N ARG A 50 9.20 -3.43 2.47
CA ARG A 50 7.79 -3.73 2.18
C ARG A 50 7.61 -4.79 1.08
N GLY A 51 8.41 -4.71 0.01
CA GLY A 51 8.32 -5.67 -1.10
C GLY A 51 8.54 -7.11 -0.65
N ASN A 52 9.59 -7.34 0.14
CA ASN A 52 9.92 -8.68 0.63
C ASN A 52 8.99 -9.11 1.77
N GLU A 53 8.77 -8.23 2.75
CA GLU A 53 8.10 -8.61 4.00
C GLU A 53 6.58 -8.65 3.87
N ILE A 54 5.99 -7.64 3.20
CA ILE A 54 4.56 -7.36 3.25
C ILE A 54 3.90 -7.78 1.93
N GLU A 55 4.44 -7.37 0.78
CA GLU A 55 3.81 -7.64 -0.52
C GLU A 55 3.77 -9.16 -0.81
N SER A 56 4.79 -9.91 -0.41
CA SER A 56 4.82 -11.38 -0.51
C SER A 56 3.68 -12.06 0.27
N VAL A 57 3.35 -11.56 1.47
CA VAL A 57 2.30 -12.11 2.35
C VAL A 57 0.92 -11.92 1.72
N PHE A 58 0.68 -10.72 1.20
CA PHE A 58 -0.58 -10.41 0.52
C PHE A 58 -0.70 -11.13 -0.83
N GLY A 59 0.41 -11.27 -1.57
CA GLY A 59 0.46 -12.04 -2.81
C GLY A 59 0.15 -13.52 -2.59
N ASP A 60 0.82 -14.16 -1.62
CA ASP A 60 0.57 -15.56 -1.24
C ASP A 60 -0.89 -15.76 -0.78
N GLY A 61 -1.41 -14.82 0.01
CA GLY A 61 -2.80 -14.85 0.48
C GLY A 61 -3.82 -14.85 -0.66
N LYS A 62 -3.63 -13.99 -1.65
CA LYS A 62 -4.55 -13.87 -2.79
C LYS A 62 -4.39 -15.01 -3.79
N LEU A 63 -3.17 -15.26 -4.26
CA LEU A 63 -2.93 -16.17 -5.37
C LEU A 63 -2.86 -17.64 -4.93
N ASN A 64 -2.14 -17.94 -3.85
CA ASN A 64 -1.89 -19.33 -3.44
C ASN A 64 -2.92 -19.85 -2.43
N LYS A 65 -3.53 -18.95 -1.65
CA LYS A 65 -4.51 -19.30 -0.61
C LYS A 65 -5.94 -18.88 -0.98
N SER A 66 -6.13 -18.29 -2.15
CA SER A 66 -7.43 -17.83 -2.67
C SER A 66 -8.23 -17.01 -1.65
N LYS A 67 -7.53 -16.28 -0.78
CA LYS A 67 -8.11 -15.49 0.31
C LYS A 67 -8.35 -14.05 -0.15
N ASP A 68 -9.07 -13.91 -1.26
CA ASP A 68 -9.36 -12.60 -1.86
C ASP A 68 -10.38 -11.79 -1.07
N ARG A 69 -11.20 -12.46 -0.26
CA ARG A 69 -12.27 -11.86 0.53
C ARG A 69 -12.33 -12.48 1.93
N TYR A 70 -12.66 -11.65 2.90
CA TYR A 70 -13.03 -12.11 4.24
C TYR A 70 -14.41 -12.79 4.20
N LEU A 71 -14.54 -13.87 4.96
CA LEU A 71 -15.77 -14.63 5.11
C LEU A 71 -16.74 -13.90 6.05
N LEU A 72 -16.21 -13.31 7.12
CA LEU A 72 -17.01 -12.62 8.13
C LEU A 72 -17.34 -11.19 7.71
N ARG A 73 -18.44 -10.65 8.26
CA ARG A 73 -18.90 -9.28 8.04
C ARG A 73 -18.86 -8.45 9.32
N GLY A 74 -18.60 -7.16 9.17
CA GLY A 74 -18.41 -6.21 10.27
C GLY A 74 -16.96 -6.17 10.76
N LEU A 75 -16.51 -4.96 11.11
CA LEU A 75 -15.10 -4.67 11.39
C LEU A 75 -14.51 -5.57 12.50
N SER A 76 -15.25 -5.77 13.59
CA SER A 76 -14.83 -6.62 14.71
C SER A 76 -14.54 -8.06 14.27
N LYS A 77 -15.44 -8.68 13.50
CA LYS A 77 -15.28 -10.07 13.06
C LYS A 77 -14.19 -10.23 11.99
N VAL A 78 -14.11 -9.28 11.06
CA VAL A 78 -13.05 -9.24 10.04
C VAL A 78 -11.67 -9.12 10.69
N ASN A 79 -11.55 -8.32 11.76
CA ASN A 79 -10.29 -8.20 12.50
C ASN A 79 -9.86 -9.53 13.13
N ILE A 80 -10.81 -10.31 13.68
CA ILE A 80 -10.51 -11.66 14.21
C ILE A 80 -10.03 -12.58 13.08
N GLU A 81 -10.76 -12.61 11.96
CA GLU A 81 -10.40 -13.46 10.81
C GLU A 81 -9.03 -13.12 10.22
N ALA A 82 -8.74 -11.82 10.08
CA ALA A 82 -7.45 -11.32 9.63
C ALA A 82 -6.35 -11.69 10.64
N GLY A 83 -6.60 -11.48 11.94
CA GLY A 83 -5.65 -11.80 13.01
C GLY A 83 -5.26 -13.28 13.00
N LEU A 84 -6.23 -14.18 12.96
CA LEU A 84 -5.99 -15.63 12.88
C LEU A 84 -5.16 -16.01 11.65
N TYR A 85 -5.49 -15.43 10.49
CA TYR A 85 -4.73 -15.67 9.26
C TYR A 85 -3.27 -15.23 9.40
N TYR A 86 -3.01 -14.01 9.87
CA TYR A 86 -1.63 -13.51 9.98
C TYR A 86 -0.82 -14.22 11.07
N ILE A 87 -1.44 -14.64 12.18
CA ILE A 87 -0.79 -15.49 13.18
C ILE A 87 -0.35 -16.81 12.52
N SER A 88 -1.24 -17.48 11.79
CA SER A 88 -0.91 -18.74 11.10
C SER A 88 0.22 -18.56 10.08
N HIS A 89 0.23 -17.43 9.35
CA HIS A 89 1.28 -17.11 8.39
C HIS A 89 2.63 -16.91 9.09
N ASN A 90 2.66 -16.18 10.20
CA ASN A 90 3.87 -15.92 10.97
C ASN A 90 4.44 -17.21 11.57
N LEU A 91 3.59 -18.08 12.12
CA LEU A 91 4.01 -19.39 12.63
C LEU A 91 4.67 -20.23 11.53
N ARG A 92 4.09 -20.25 10.32
CA ARG A 92 4.69 -20.93 9.17
C ARG A 92 6.06 -20.35 8.81
N LYS A 93 6.22 -19.01 8.80
CA LYS A 93 7.53 -18.38 8.56
C LYS A 93 8.57 -18.76 9.61
N ILE A 94 8.18 -18.76 10.90
CA ILE A 94 9.05 -19.15 12.01
C ILE A 94 9.50 -20.61 11.83
N GLN A 95 8.59 -21.52 11.50
CA GLN A 95 8.93 -22.93 11.24
C GLN A 95 9.95 -23.08 10.11
N THR A 96 9.73 -22.39 8.99
CA THR A 96 10.66 -22.41 7.85
C THR A 96 12.04 -21.90 8.25
N PHE A 97 12.10 -20.80 9.01
CA PHE A 97 13.36 -20.23 9.49
C PHE A 97 14.12 -21.20 10.41
N ILE A 98 13.41 -21.83 11.35
CA ILE A 98 13.98 -22.82 12.26
C ILE A 98 14.55 -24.01 11.47
N ASN A 99 13.79 -24.54 10.51
CA ASN A 99 14.21 -25.68 9.68
C ASN A 99 15.45 -25.36 8.84
N GLN A 100 15.51 -24.17 8.25
CA GLN A 100 16.68 -23.71 7.49
C GLN A 100 17.94 -23.66 8.37
N LYS A 101 17.81 -23.10 9.58
CA LYS A 101 18.91 -23.02 10.54
C LYS A 101 19.38 -24.41 11.02
N MET A 102 18.46 -25.37 11.15
CA MET A 102 18.83 -26.76 11.47
C MET A 102 19.54 -27.49 10.32
N GLN A 103 19.27 -27.12 9.06
CA GLN A 103 19.86 -27.75 7.86
C GLN A 103 21.23 -27.19 7.47
N THR A 104 21.62 -26.03 7.99
CA THR A 104 22.99 -25.52 7.90
C THR A 104 23.72 -25.81 9.22
N PRO A 105 24.33 -27.00 9.41
CA PRO A 105 25.30 -27.17 10.47
C PRO A 105 26.48 -26.24 10.18
N ASN A 106 27.00 -25.60 11.24
CA ASN A 106 28.17 -24.71 11.22
C ASN A 106 29.28 -25.16 10.26
#